data_AF-A0A845UVN0-F1
#
_entry.id   AF-A0A845UVN0-F1
#
_cell.length_a   1.000
_cell.length_b   1.000
_cell.length_c   1.000
_cell.angle_alpha   90.00
_cell.angle_beta   90.00
_cell.angle_gamma   90.00
#
_symmetry.space_group_name_H-M   'P 1'
#
loop_
_entity.id
_entity.type
_entity.pdbx_description
1 polymer ?
#
loop_
_entity_poly.entity_id
_entity_poly.type
_entity_poly.pdbx_seq_one_letter_code
_entity_poly.pdbx_strand_id
1 'polypeptide(L)'
;MRGRLAEKLCAALAAQLEGESVRQPEGSSPIWNAFMGLSRARSCGPSGPNPISYPEIEAWSRLMRVPLDPHHVDAIVALDEVWMSKAYRRSSAPEGVKVLPQVSSQKLTASTLDLALG
;
A
#
# COMPACT_ATOMS: atom_id res chain seq x y z
N MET A 1 -10.57 -20.62 1.41
CA MET A 1 -10.79 -20.25 2.84
C MET A 1 -9.54 -19.53 3.31
N ARG A 2 -9.65 -18.32 3.87
CA ARG A 2 -8.48 -17.60 4.40
C ARG A 2 -7.98 -18.33 5.65
N GLY A 3 -6.67 -18.52 5.76
CA GLY A 3 -6.06 -19.14 6.93
C GLY A 3 -6.02 -18.18 8.13
N ARG A 4 -5.99 -18.72 9.36
CA ARG A 4 -5.92 -17.93 10.61
C ARG A 4 -4.76 -16.91 10.65
N LEU A 5 -3.63 -17.23 10.02
CA LEU A 5 -2.49 -16.31 9.93
C LEU A 5 -2.81 -15.09 9.05
N ALA A 6 -3.48 -15.31 7.91
CA ALA A 6 -3.89 -14.24 7.01
C ALA A 6 -4.88 -13.29 7.70
N GLU A 7 -5.83 -13.81 8.47
CA GLU A 7 -6.77 -12.99 9.25
C GLU A 7 -6.05 -12.10 10.28
N LYS A 8 -5.09 -12.67 11.02
CA LYS A 8 -4.25 -11.90 11.96
C LYS A 8 -3.42 -10.82 11.25
N LEU A 9 -2.90 -11.13 10.06
CA LEU A 9 -2.15 -10.16 9.24
C LEU A 9 -3.03 -9.03 8.75
N CYS A 10 -4.23 -9.33 8.25
CA CYS A 10 -5.21 -8.32 7.84
C CYS A 10 -5.61 -7.41 9.01
N ALA A 11 -5.87 -7.98 10.19
CA ALA A 11 -6.17 -7.21 11.39
C ALA A 11 -4.99 -6.31 11.80
N ALA A 12 -3.77 -6.86 11.76
CA ALA A 12 -2.56 -6.11 12.06
C ALA A 12 -2.31 -4.95 11.08
N LEU A 13 -2.53 -5.17 9.78
CA LEU A 13 -2.42 -4.14 8.77
C LEU A 13 -3.50 -3.06 8.94
N ALA A 14 -4.73 -3.46 9.22
CA ALA A 14 -5.82 -2.51 9.45
C ALA A 14 -5.50 -1.57 10.63
N ALA A 15 -5.05 -2.12 11.77
CA ALA A 15 -4.63 -1.33 12.93
C ALA A 15 -3.43 -0.42 12.61
N GLN A 16 -2.43 -0.92 11.86
CA GLN A 16 -1.30 -0.10 11.43
C GLN A 16 -1.75 1.09 10.55
N LEU A 17 -2.75 0.89 9.68
CA LEU A 17 -3.28 1.95 8.82
C LEU A 17 -4.07 3.02 9.58
N GLU A 18 -4.56 2.71 10.79
CA GLU A 18 -5.13 3.68 11.74
C GLU A 18 -4.07 4.43 12.57
N GLY A 19 -2.79 4.11 12.36
CA GLY A 19 -1.67 4.74 13.07
C GLY A 19 -1.28 4.04 14.37
N GLU A 20 -1.83 2.86 14.66
CA GLU A 20 -1.43 2.07 15.82
C GLU A 20 -0.05 1.41 15.58
N SER A 21 0.76 1.34 16.65
CA SER A 21 2.02 0.60 16.62
C SER A 21 1.72 -0.89 16.77
N VAL A 22 1.69 -1.61 15.65
CA VAL A 22 1.36 -3.03 15.61
C VAL A 22 2.61 -3.89 15.52
N ARG A 23 2.72 -4.89 16.40
CA ARG A 23 3.70 -5.97 16.27
C ARG A 23 3.19 -6.99 15.25
N GLN A 24 4.04 -7.32 14.28
CA GLN A 24 3.75 -8.34 13.27
C GLN A 24 3.51 -9.71 13.95
N PRO A 25 2.50 -10.49 13.51
CA PRO A 25 2.30 -11.86 13.99
C PRO A 25 3.56 -12.72 13.83
N GLU A 26 3.83 -13.61 14.78
CA GLU A 26 4.99 -14.51 14.70
C GLU A 26 4.91 -15.42 13.46
N GLY A 27 6.04 -15.60 12.78
CA GLY A 27 6.13 -16.40 11.55
C GLY A 27 5.58 -15.72 10.29
N SER A 28 5.07 -14.48 10.37
CA SER A 28 4.53 -13.78 9.20
C SER A 28 5.53 -12.96 8.40
N SER A 29 6.80 -12.92 8.82
CA SER A 29 7.79 -12.00 8.26
C SER A 29 7.95 -12.10 6.73
N PRO A 30 7.99 -13.29 6.10
CA PRO A 30 8.10 -13.39 4.65
C PRO A 30 6.91 -12.74 3.92
N ILE A 31 5.68 -13.01 4.40
CA ILE A 31 4.43 -12.49 3.82
C ILE A 31 4.36 -10.97 4.00
N TRP A 32 4.65 -10.50 5.21
CA TRP A 32 4.60 -9.08 5.53
C TRP A 32 5.63 -8.29 4.72
N ASN A 33 6.87 -8.78 4.65
CA ASN A 33 7.92 -8.13 3.89
C ASN A 33 7.63 -8.14 2.38
N ALA A 34 7.07 -9.24 1.86
CA ALA A 34 6.61 -9.31 0.47
C ALA A 34 5.55 -8.25 0.18
N PHE A 35 4.50 -8.18 1.01
CA PHE A 35 3.46 -7.18 0.87
C PHE A 35 4.00 -5.75 0.95
N MET A 36 4.86 -5.44 1.92
CA MET A 36 5.45 -4.10 2.05
C MET A 36 6.33 -3.74 0.84
N GLY A 37 7.09 -4.70 0.32
CA GLY A 37 7.90 -4.51 -0.89
C GLY A 37 7.05 -4.26 -2.14
N LEU A 38 6.04 -5.10 -2.36
CA LEU A 38 5.09 -4.98 -3.47
C LEU A 38 4.27 -3.70 -3.39
N SER A 39 3.75 -3.37 -2.20
CA SER A 39 2.93 -2.18 -1.96
C SER A 39 3.70 -0.88 -2.23
N ARG A 40 5.02 -0.87 -2.00
CA ARG A 40 5.89 0.26 -2.37
C ARG A 40 6.17 0.36 -3.86
N ALA A 41 6.19 -0.77 -4.56
CA ALA A 41 6.50 -0.84 -5.99
C ALA A 41 5.24 -0.86 -6.88
N ARG A 42 4.04 -0.75 -6.28
CA ARG A 42 2.78 -0.87 -7.01
C ARG A 42 2.65 0.18 -8.11
N SER A 43 2.01 -0.22 -9.20
CA SER A 43 1.62 0.72 -10.25
C SER A 43 0.49 1.65 -9.78
N CYS A 44 0.49 2.88 -10.29
CA CYS A 44 -0.56 3.87 -10.05
C CYS A 44 -1.14 4.33 -11.39
N GLY A 45 -2.46 4.23 -11.54
CA GLY A 45 -3.20 4.72 -12.70
C GLY A 45 -3.89 6.07 -12.45
N PRO A 46 -4.64 6.59 -13.45
CA PRO A 46 -5.35 7.86 -13.35
C PRO A 46 -6.37 7.92 -12.20
N SER A 47 -6.93 6.78 -11.81
CA SER A 47 -7.93 6.66 -10.75
C SER A 47 -7.34 6.26 -9.38
N GLY A 48 -6.01 6.24 -9.25
CA GLY A 48 -5.32 5.87 -8.02
C GLY A 48 -4.46 4.61 -8.13
N PRO A 49 -4.02 4.05 -6.99
CA PRO A 49 -3.17 2.86 -6.97
C PRO A 49 -3.90 1.66 -7.55
N ASN A 50 -3.17 0.81 -8.28
CA ASN A 50 -3.70 -0.45 -8.78
C ASN A 50 -3.55 -1.56 -7.71
N PRO A 51 -4.43 -2.58 -7.72
CA PRO A 51 -4.27 -3.76 -6.90
C PRO A 51 -3.03 -4.56 -7.33
N ILE A 52 -2.42 -5.24 -6.36
CA ILE A 52 -1.28 -6.12 -6.61
C ILE A 52 -1.78 -7.36 -7.38
N SER A 53 -1.17 -7.61 -8.53
CA SER A 53 -1.53 -8.71 -9.43
C SER A 53 -0.66 -9.96 -9.19
N TYR A 54 -1.18 -11.14 -9.55
CA TYR A 54 -0.42 -12.40 -9.45
C TYR A 54 0.95 -12.36 -10.17
N PRO A 55 1.08 -11.80 -11.39
CA PRO A 55 2.37 -11.68 -12.04
C PRO A 55 3.38 -10.81 -11.26
N GLU A 56 2.93 -9.77 -10.56
CA GLU A 56 3.80 -8.95 -9.71
C GLU A 56 4.30 -9.75 -8.51
N ILE A 57 3.43 -10.55 -7.89
CA ILE A 57 3.79 -11.44 -6.77
C ILE A 57 4.81 -12.50 -7.23
N GLU A 58 4.57 -13.13 -8.38
CA GLU A 58 5.49 -14.10 -8.97
C GLU A 58 6.85 -13.47 -9.31
N ALA A 59 6.83 -12.30 -9.96
CA ALA A 59 8.05 -11.56 -10.30
C ALA A 59 8.85 -11.19 -9.05
N TRP A 60 8.18 -10.68 -8.02
CA TRP A 60 8.82 -10.32 -6.74
C TRP A 60 9.43 -11.55 -6.07
N SER A 61 8.67 -12.65 -5.97
CA SER A 61 9.13 -13.93 -5.40
C SER A 61 10.41 -14.41 -6.09
N ARG A 62 10.44 -14.35 -7.43
CA ARG A 62 11.59 -14.75 -8.24
C ARG A 62 12.79 -13.81 -8.07
N LEU A 63 12.58 -12.49 -8.09
CA LEU A 63 13.64 -11.49 -7.96
C LEU A 63 14.29 -11.50 -6.58
N MET A 64 13.47 -11.63 -5.52
CA MET A 64 13.92 -11.62 -4.14
C MET A 64 14.39 -13.00 -3.66
N ARG A 65 14.20 -14.05 -4.47
CA ARG A 65 14.51 -15.46 -4.13
C ARG A 65 13.82 -15.92 -2.84
N VAL A 66 12.58 -15.48 -2.65
CA VAL A 66 11.75 -15.87 -1.50
C VAL A 66 10.60 -16.73 -2.03
N PRO A 67 10.60 -18.06 -1.80
CA PRO A 67 9.52 -18.91 -2.29
C PRO A 67 8.20 -18.60 -1.57
N LEU A 68 7.14 -18.35 -2.34
CA LEU A 68 5.80 -18.11 -1.83
C LEU A 68 4.87 -19.28 -2.22
N ASP A 69 4.40 -20.01 -1.22
CA ASP A 69 3.36 -21.02 -1.38
C ASP A 69 2.00 -20.38 -1.70
N PRO A 70 1.03 -21.12 -2.26
CA PRO A 70 -0.29 -20.58 -2.63
C PRO A 70 -1.00 -19.86 -1.47
N HIS A 71 -0.90 -20.37 -0.25
CA HIS A 71 -1.52 -19.74 0.92
C HIS A 71 -0.81 -18.43 1.35
N HIS A 72 0.47 -18.23 1.00
CA HIS A 72 1.15 -16.95 1.16
C HIS A 72 0.63 -15.93 0.14
N VAL A 73 0.43 -16.36 -1.11
CA VAL A 73 -0.13 -15.52 -2.17
C VAL A 73 -1.55 -15.06 -1.78
N ASP A 74 -2.39 -15.97 -1.32
CA ASP A 74 -3.74 -15.65 -0.81
C ASP A 74 -3.69 -14.62 0.33
N ALA A 75 -2.71 -14.73 1.24
CA ALA A 75 -2.54 -13.79 2.33
C ALA A 75 -2.09 -12.40 1.84
N ILE A 76 -1.23 -12.33 0.83
CA ILE A 76 -0.79 -11.06 0.21
C ILE A 76 -1.97 -10.38 -0.49
N VAL A 77 -2.76 -11.11 -1.24
CA VAL A 77 -3.97 -10.59 -1.91
C VAL A 77 -4.97 -10.07 -0.86
N ALA A 78 -5.19 -10.82 0.22
CA ALA A 78 -6.08 -10.39 1.30
C ALA A 78 -5.57 -9.12 2.03
N LEU A 79 -4.25 -8.98 2.20
CA LEU A 79 -3.65 -7.75 2.73
C LEU A 79 -3.88 -6.56 1.78
N ASP A 80 -3.72 -6.78 0.48
CA ASP A 80 -3.95 -5.74 -0.52
C ASP A 80 -5.40 -5.29 -0.59
N GLU A 81 -6.38 -6.21 -0.46
CA GLU A 81 -7.80 -5.85 -0.34
C GLU A 81 -8.06 -4.86 0.82
N VAL A 82 -7.46 -5.12 1.99
CA VAL A 82 -7.58 -4.25 3.18
C VAL A 82 -6.96 -2.89 2.91
N TRP A 83 -5.77 -2.87 2.31
CA TRP A 83 -5.07 -1.64 1.98
C TRP A 83 -5.83 -0.80 0.94
N MET A 84 -6.31 -1.43 -0.13
CA MET A 84 -7.04 -0.78 -1.22
C MET A 84 -8.35 -0.15 -0.73
N SER A 85 -9.08 -0.84 0.15
CA SER A 85 -10.29 -0.31 0.79
C SER A 85 -10.01 1.01 1.53
N LYS A 86 -8.87 1.11 2.22
CA LYS A 86 -8.46 2.33 2.92
C LYS A 86 -7.90 3.40 1.98
N ALA A 87 -7.12 3.00 0.98
CA ALA A 87 -6.52 3.90 0.00
C ALA A 87 -7.60 4.65 -0.79
N TYR A 88 -8.59 3.93 -1.34
CA TYR A 88 -9.69 4.57 -2.07
C TYR A 88 -10.60 5.40 -1.17
N ARG A 89 -10.89 4.97 0.07
CA ARG A 89 -11.65 5.80 1.03
C ARG A 89 -10.97 7.13 1.33
N ARG A 90 -9.63 7.17 1.36
CA ARG A 90 -8.88 8.41 1.55
C ARG A 90 -8.91 9.31 0.31
N SER A 91 -9.06 8.71 -0.88
CA SER A 91 -9.14 9.41 -2.16
C SER A 91 -10.55 9.89 -2.53
N SER A 92 -11.60 9.24 -2.00
CA SER A 92 -12.98 9.64 -2.18
C SER A 92 -13.30 10.85 -1.31
N ALA A 93 -13.39 12.04 -1.90
CA ALA A 93 -14.19 13.10 -1.28
C ALA A 93 -15.68 12.71 -1.31
N PRO A 94 -16.49 13.20 -0.35
CA PRO A 94 -17.92 12.99 -0.37
C PRO A 94 -18.53 13.40 -1.71
N GLU A 95 -19.48 12.60 -2.17
CA GLU A 95 -20.14 12.70 -3.46
C GLU A 95 -20.68 14.14 -3.67
N GLY A 96 -20.19 14.83 -4.72
CA GLY A 96 -20.55 16.21 -5.04
C GLY A 96 -19.48 17.27 -4.74
N VAL A 97 -18.38 16.93 -4.06
CA VAL A 97 -17.28 17.88 -3.81
C VAL A 97 -16.15 17.65 -4.83
N LYS A 98 -15.91 18.63 -5.72
CA LYS A 98 -14.71 18.65 -6.56
C LYS A 98 -13.47 18.67 -5.66
N VAL A 99 -12.73 17.57 -5.63
CA VAL A 99 -11.44 17.49 -4.94
C VAL A 99 -10.49 18.45 -5.63
N LEU A 100 -10.13 19.52 -4.94
CA LEU A 100 -9.03 20.38 -5.39
C LEU A 100 -7.74 19.55 -5.35
N PRO A 101 -6.91 19.59 -6.41
CA PRO A 101 -5.62 18.90 -6.39
C PRO A 101 -4.82 19.35 -5.17
N GLN A 102 -4.03 18.44 -4.62
CA GLN A 102 -3.20 18.75 -3.45
C GLN A 102 -2.20 19.86 -3.83
N VAL A 103 -2.50 21.10 -3.44
CA VAL A 103 -1.62 22.24 -3.62
C VAL A 103 -0.68 22.35 -2.43
N SER A 104 0.59 22.66 -2.69
CA SER A 104 1.55 22.98 -1.64
C SER A 104 1.08 24.20 -0.85
N SER A 105 1.17 24.14 0.48
CA SER A 105 0.89 25.30 1.35
C SER A 105 2.02 26.32 1.37
N GLN A 106 3.15 26.04 0.71
CA GLN A 106 4.26 26.98 0.61
C GLN A 106 3.87 28.15 -0.30
N LYS A 107 3.98 29.36 0.23
CA LYS A 107 3.86 30.59 -0.56
C LYS A 107 5.06 30.66 -1.49
N LEU A 108 4.82 30.71 -2.80
CA LEU A 108 5.87 31.02 -3.77
C LEU A 108 6.34 32.45 -3.53
N THR A 109 7.49 32.62 -2.89
CA THR A 109 8.14 33.92 -2.73
C THR A 109 9.14 34.12 -3.87
N ALA A 110 9.38 35.38 -4.24
CA ALA A 110 10.39 35.75 -5.23
C ALA A 110 11.76 35.13 -4.90
N SER A 111 12.12 35.13 -3.62
CA SER A 111 13.36 34.50 -3.14
C SER A 111 13.45 32.99 -3.40
N THR A 112 12.34 32.25 -3.37
CA THR A 112 12.34 30.81 -3.69
C THR A 112 12.45 30.57 -5.19
N LEU A 113 11.88 31.47 -6.00
CA LEU A 113 12.01 31.42 -7.46
C LEU A 113 13.46 31.74 -7.89
N ASP A 114 14.05 32.79 -7.34
CA ASP A 114 15.42 33.22 -7.66
C ASP A 114 16.46 32.16 -7.27
N LEU A 115 16.24 31.44 -6.17
CA LEU A 115 17.09 30.31 -5.76
C LEU A 115 17.01 29.12 -6.72
N ALA A 116 15.88 28.91 -7.39
CA ALA A 116 15.69 27.79 -8.31
C ALA A 116 16.22 28.05 -9.72
N LEU A 117 16.41 29.32 -10.10
CA LEU A 117 16.81 29.76 -11.44
C LEU A 117 18.25 30.31 -11.51
N GLY A 118 18.95 30.37 -10.38
CA GLY A 118 20.34 30.81 -10.25
C GLY A 118 21.38 29.73 -10.49
#